data_AF-X1VYG8-F1
#
_entry.id   AF-X1VYG8-F1
#
_cell.length_a   1.000
_cell.length_b   1.000
_cell.length_c   1.000
_cell.angle_alpha   90.00
_cell.angle_beta   90.00
_cell.angle_gamma   90.00
#
_symmetry.space_group_name_H-M   'P 1'
#
loop_
_entity.id
_entity.type
_entity.pdbx_description
1 polymer ?
#
loop_
_entity_poly.entity_id
_entity_poly.type
_entity_poly.pdbx_seq_one_letter_code
_entity_poly.pdbx_strand_id
1 'polypeptide(L)'
;IQKDHGIKISCIRLLKKRTIDLINSHCERLTKSTYYEFIQSLLDIIQILLEQELIFIYPEPNILRFLKSSVALLDGIKFSKVFEFIESVIPSFNASFIVNSNNLPILLKIKKENTKSLHPENKVRYSPMRKFL
;
A
#
# COMPACT_ATOMS: atom_id res chain seq x y z
N ILE A 1 9.90 5.00 -26.77
CA ILE A 1 10.82 5.61 -27.77
C ILE A 1 11.06 4.56 -28.85
N GLN A 2 10.52 4.78 -30.05
CA GLN A 2 10.92 4.03 -31.24
C GLN A 2 12.17 4.76 -31.75
N LYS A 3 13.35 4.18 -31.57
CA LYS A 3 14.53 4.62 -32.34
C LYS A 3 14.51 3.81 -33.63
N ASP A 4 14.95 4.41 -34.74
CA ASP A 4 14.84 4.00 -36.16
C ASP A 4 15.41 2.61 -36.54
N HIS A 5 15.56 1.68 -35.59
CA HIS A 5 16.19 0.37 -35.72
C HIS A 5 15.21 -0.79 -35.41
N GLY A 6 13.90 -0.53 -35.40
CA GLY A 6 12.88 -1.56 -35.14
C GLY A 6 12.78 -2.04 -33.67
N ILE A 7 13.55 -1.46 -32.75
CA ILE A 7 13.53 -1.85 -31.33
C ILE A 7 12.56 -0.95 -30.55
N LYS A 8 11.54 -1.57 -29.93
CA LYS A 8 10.58 -0.90 -29.03
C LYS A 8 10.92 -1.22 -27.58
N ILE A 9 11.43 -0.24 -26.85
CA ILE A 9 11.59 -0.34 -25.40
C ILE A 9 10.21 -0.15 -24.75
N SER A 10 9.68 -1.22 -24.14
CA SER A 10 8.39 -1.23 -23.45
C SER A 10 8.48 -0.76 -22.00
N CYS A 11 9.58 -1.07 -21.31
CA CYS A 11 9.80 -0.66 -19.93
C CYS A 11 11.30 -0.55 -19.60
N ILE A 12 11.67 0.48 -18.82
CA ILE A 12 12.97 0.61 -18.17
C ILE A 12 12.71 0.73 -16.67
N ARG A 13 13.47 0.00 -15.85
CA ARG A 13 13.43 0.10 -14.39
C ARG A 13 14.86 0.29 -13.89
N LEU A 14 15.09 1.33 -13.09
CA LEU A 14 16.35 1.59 -12.44
C LEU A 14 16.11 1.63 -10.94
N LEU A 15 16.94 0.90 -10.19
CA LEU A 15 16.88 0.78 -8.73
C LEU A 15 18.25 1.11 -8.18
N LYS A 16 18.35 2.08 -7.28
CA LYS A 16 19.60 2.37 -6.58
C LYS A 16 19.91 1.22 -5.62
N LYS A 17 21.20 0.92 -5.36
CA LYS A 17 21.63 -0.16 -4.45
C LYS A 17 20.91 -0.10 -3.09
N ARG A 18 20.76 1.11 -2.56
CA ARG A 18 20.04 1.38 -1.30
C ARG A 18 18.63 0.79 -1.25
N THR A 19 17.94 0.69 -2.40
CA THR A 19 16.63 0.01 -2.49
C THR A 19 16.73 -1.44 -2.05
N ILE A 20 17.75 -2.15 -2.54
CA ILE A 20 17.97 -3.56 -2.22
C ILE A 20 18.34 -3.70 -0.73
N ASP A 21 19.20 -2.82 -0.23
CA ASP A 21 19.62 -2.83 1.18
C ASP A 21 18.41 -2.64 2.13
N LEU A 22 17.51 -1.72 1.81
CA LEU A 22 16.27 -1.48 2.57
C LEU A 22 15.33 -2.68 2.54
N ILE A 23 15.12 -3.29 1.37
CA ILE A 23 14.26 -4.47 1.21
C ILE A 23 14.84 -5.66 1.97
N ASN A 24 16.16 -5.88 1.88
CA ASN A 24 16.81 -6.98 2.59
C ASN A 24 16.69 -6.82 4.11
N SER A 25 16.95 -5.62 4.63
CA SER A 25 16.80 -5.33 6.06
C SER A 25 15.37 -5.54 6.56
N HIS A 26 14.37 -5.23 5.73
CA HIS A 26 12.97 -5.51 6.02
C HIS A 26 12.66 -7.01 6.02
N CYS A 27 13.17 -7.73 5.03
CA CYS A 27 12.98 -9.17 4.92
C CYS A 27 13.64 -9.94 6.07
N GLU A 28 14.79 -9.51 6.57
CA GLU A 28 15.43 -10.11 7.76
C GLU A 28 14.55 -10.02 9.01
N ARG A 29 13.66 -9.02 9.08
CA ARG A 29 12.75 -8.81 10.20
C ARG A 29 11.44 -9.60 10.08
N LEU A 30 11.13 -10.18 8.92
CA LEU A 30 9.90 -10.94 8.65
C LEU A 30 9.62 -12.05 9.67
N THR A 31 10.65 -12.71 10.18
CA THR A 31 10.51 -13.84 11.11
C THR A 31 10.20 -13.43 12.54
N LYS A 32 10.32 -12.14 12.87
CA LYS A 32 10.18 -11.61 14.25
C LYS A 32 9.06 -10.59 14.41
N SER A 33 8.45 -10.15 13.31
CA SER A 33 7.44 -9.10 13.32
C SER A 33 6.03 -9.65 13.22
N THR A 34 5.10 -8.99 13.88
CA THR A 34 3.67 -9.18 13.64
C THR A 34 3.30 -8.73 12.22
N TYR A 35 2.15 -9.20 11.71
CA TYR A 35 1.63 -8.74 10.42
C TYR A 35 1.46 -7.22 10.38
N TYR A 36 1.05 -6.63 11.51
CA TYR A 36 0.86 -5.19 11.62
C TYR A 36 2.17 -4.41 11.46
N GLU A 37 3.18 -4.77 12.24
CA GLU A 37 4.52 -4.16 12.18
C GLU A 37 5.16 -4.36 10.80
N PHE A 38 4.91 -5.50 10.16
CA PHE A 38 5.33 -5.76 8.79
C PHE A 38 4.72 -4.74 7.82
N ILE A 39 3.40 -4.53 7.84
CA ILE A 39 2.74 -3.57 6.95
C ILE A 39 3.23 -2.14 7.22
N GLN A 40 3.37 -1.74 8.48
CA GLN A 40 3.88 -0.42 8.82
C GLN A 40 5.31 -0.21 8.30
N SER A 41 6.19 -1.18 8.50
CA SER A 41 7.58 -1.09 8.03
C SER A 41 7.65 -1.07 6.50
N LEU A 42 6.80 -1.82 5.81
CA LEU A 42 6.72 -1.81 4.35
C LEU A 42 6.28 -0.43 3.83
N LEU A 43 5.26 0.17 4.46
CA LEU A 43 4.78 1.51 4.11
C LEU A 43 5.86 2.57 4.29
N ASP A 44 6.61 2.52 5.38
CA ASP A 44 7.73 3.44 5.63
C ASP A 44 8.84 3.27 4.58
N ILE A 45 9.16 2.04 4.19
CA ILE A 45 10.14 1.77 3.14
C ILE A 45 9.67 2.30 1.80
N ILE A 46 8.41 2.08 1.43
CA ILE A 46 7.83 2.63 0.19
C ILE A 46 7.99 4.15 0.18
N GLN A 47 7.70 4.84 1.28
CA GLN A 47 7.88 6.27 1.38
C GLN A 47 9.34 6.70 1.20
N ILE A 48 10.29 6.04 1.88
CA ILE A 48 11.73 6.31 1.72
C ILE A 48 12.18 6.13 0.26
N LEU A 49 11.71 5.08 -0.41
CA LEU A 49 12.05 4.80 -1.81
C LEU A 49 11.59 5.90 -2.75
N LEU A 50 10.45 6.54 -2.45
CA LEU A 50 9.87 7.62 -3.24
C LEU A 50 10.53 8.96 -2.93
N GLU A 51 10.69 9.32 -1.65
CA GLU A 51 11.29 10.58 -1.20
C GLU A 51 12.75 10.73 -1.66
N GLN A 52 13.51 9.63 -1.65
CA GLN A 52 14.93 9.64 -2.05
C GLN A 52 15.14 9.29 -3.53
N GLU A 53 14.05 9.18 -4.30
CA GLU A 53 14.05 8.81 -5.72
C GLU A 53 14.92 7.56 -5.98
N LEU A 54 14.74 6.52 -5.16
CA LEU A 54 15.54 5.28 -5.27
C LEU A 54 15.03 4.34 -6.37
N ILE A 55 13.85 4.64 -6.91
CA ILE A 55 13.17 3.88 -7.96
C ILE A 55 12.82 4.80 -9.11
N PHE A 56 13.19 4.39 -10.32
CA PHE A 56 12.78 5.02 -11.56
C PHE A 56 12.19 3.97 -12.50
N ILE A 57 11.01 4.25 -13.05
CA ILE A 57 10.31 3.36 -14.00
C ILE A 57 9.83 4.21 -15.18
N TYR A 58 10.16 3.80 -16.39
CA TYR A 58 9.69 4.41 -17.63
C TYR A 58 8.98 3.38 -18.52
N PRO A 59 7.83 3.70 -19.15
CA PRO A 59 7.01 4.88 -18.85
C PRO A 59 6.51 4.83 -17.41
N GLU A 60 6.32 6.01 -16.79
CA GLU A 60 5.94 6.08 -15.39
C GLU A 60 4.54 5.47 -15.16
N PRO A 61 4.41 4.40 -14.35
CA PRO A 61 3.12 3.82 -14.05
C PRO A 61 2.24 4.79 -13.25
N ASN A 62 0.92 4.78 -13.49
CA ASN A 62 -0.03 5.62 -12.75
C ASN A 62 0.06 5.40 -11.24
N ILE A 63 0.33 4.17 -10.79
CA ILE A 63 0.52 3.88 -9.36
C ILE A 63 1.77 4.55 -8.78
N LEU A 64 2.88 4.60 -9.53
CA LEU A 64 4.10 5.27 -9.08
C LEU A 64 3.86 6.78 -8.98
N ARG A 65 3.19 7.36 -9.98
CA ARG A 65 2.81 8.77 -9.97
C ARG A 65 1.91 9.11 -8.79
N PHE A 66 0.86 8.31 -8.58
CA PHE A 66 -0.03 8.44 -7.44
C PHE A 66 0.73 8.42 -6.12
N LEU A 67 1.60 7.44 -5.91
CA LEU A 67 2.38 7.32 -4.67
C LEU A 67 3.31 8.52 -4.45
N LYS A 68 4.01 8.99 -5.50
CA LYS A 68 4.85 10.20 -5.41
C LYS A 68 4.03 11.44 -5.04
N SER A 69 2.87 11.62 -5.69
CA SER A 69 1.96 12.72 -5.36
C SER A 69 1.42 12.62 -3.94
N SER A 70 1.12 11.41 -3.45
CA SER A 70 0.70 11.19 -2.07
C SER A 70 1.79 11.54 -1.06
N VAL A 71 3.05 11.18 -1.31
CA VAL A 71 4.19 11.61 -0.48
C VAL A 71 4.28 13.13 -0.44
N ALA A 72 4.22 13.79 -1.59
CA ALA A 72 4.30 15.25 -1.67
C ALA A 72 3.14 15.95 -0.94
N LEU A 73 1.93 15.40 -1.04
CA LEU A 73 0.74 15.94 -0.37
C LEU A 73 0.79 15.77 1.15
N LEU A 74 1.43 14.69 1.62
CA LEU A 74 1.55 14.39 3.04
C LEU A 74 2.66 15.16 3.75
N ASP A 75 3.52 15.88 3.01
CA ASP A 75 4.53 16.81 3.53
C ASP A 75 5.30 16.29 4.76
N GLY A 76 5.91 15.12 4.61
CA GLY A 76 6.70 14.47 5.67
C GLY A 76 5.90 13.63 6.67
N ILE A 77 4.56 13.58 6.58
CA ILE A 77 3.76 12.62 7.35
C ILE A 77 4.06 11.20 6.83
N LYS A 78 4.34 10.29 7.77
CA LYS A 78 4.63 8.89 7.45
C LYS A 78 3.39 8.12 7.01
N PHE A 79 3.51 7.29 5.98
CA PHE A 79 2.45 6.40 5.50
C PHE A 79 1.98 5.43 6.60
N SER A 80 2.89 4.93 7.44
CA SER A 80 2.53 4.12 8.62
C SER A 80 1.61 4.88 9.58
N LYS A 81 1.82 6.19 9.78
CA LYS A 81 0.97 7.04 10.63
C LYS A 81 -0.39 7.30 10.02
N VAL A 82 -0.44 7.50 8.71
CA VAL A 82 -1.73 7.57 7.99
C VAL A 82 -2.49 6.25 8.13
N PHE A 83 -1.79 5.11 8.02
CA PHE A 83 -2.39 3.79 8.21
C PHE A 83 -2.92 3.57 9.63
N GLU A 84 -2.14 3.90 10.67
CA GLU A 84 -2.59 3.88 12.08
C GLU A 84 -3.84 4.76 12.30
N PHE A 85 -3.84 5.96 11.71
CA PHE A 85 -4.98 6.87 11.79
C PHE A 85 -6.23 6.26 11.12
N ILE A 86 -6.10 5.78 9.88
CA ILE A 86 -7.18 5.12 9.14
C ILE A 86 -7.73 3.94 9.95
N GLU A 87 -6.85 3.10 10.48
CA GLU A 87 -7.26 1.92 11.24
C GLU A 87 -7.94 2.29 12.56
N SER A 88 -7.50 3.33 13.26
CA SER A 88 -8.13 3.76 14.52
C SER A 88 -9.46 4.48 14.29
N VAL A 89 -9.55 5.25 13.21
CA VAL A 89 -10.68 6.16 12.94
C VAL A 89 -11.77 5.50 12.10
N ILE A 90 -11.45 4.78 11.03
CA ILE A 90 -12.45 4.20 10.13
C ILE A 90 -13.44 3.26 10.84
N PRO A 91 -13.02 2.35 11.76
CA PRO A 91 -13.96 1.49 12.46
C PRO A 91 -14.99 2.23 13.29
N SER A 92 -14.67 3.45 13.77
CA SER A 92 -15.62 4.27 14.55
C SER A 92 -16.82 4.74 13.73
N PHE A 93 -16.67 4.84 12.41
CA PHE A 93 -17.74 5.24 11.50
C PHE A 93 -18.64 4.08 11.06
N ASN A 94 -18.36 2.83 11.46
CA ASN A 94 -19.05 1.64 10.95
C ASN A 94 -19.14 1.63 9.41
N ALA A 95 -18.07 2.09 8.75
CA ALA A 95 -18.07 2.35 7.31
C ALA A 95 -18.07 1.06 6.49
N SER A 96 -18.76 1.09 5.36
CA SER A 96 -18.65 0.09 4.30
C SER A 96 -18.12 0.74 3.03
N PHE A 97 -16.99 0.26 2.54
CA PHE A 97 -16.41 0.67 1.28
C PHE A 97 -16.85 -0.30 0.20
N ILE A 98 -17.46 0.23 -0.87
CA ILE A 98 -17.78 -0.54 -2.06
C ILE A 98 -16.80 -0.09 -3.13
N VAL A 99 -15.83 -0.95 -3.45
CA VAL A 99 -14.95 -0.75 -4.59
C VAL A 99 -15.56 -1.53 -5.75
N ASN A 100 -16.26 -0.81 -6.61
CA ASN A 100 -16.89 -1.40 -7.78
C ASN A 100 -15.87 -1.40 -8.94
N SER A 101 -15.50 -2.59 -9.41
CA SER A 101 -14.71 -2.74 -10.65
C SER A 101 -15.45 -3.67 -11.59
N ASN A 102 -15.21 -3.50 -12.90
CA ASN A 102 -15.84 -4.32 -13.94
C ASN A 102 -15.56 -5.83 -13.77
N ASN A 103 -14.48 -6.19 -13.07
CA ASN A 103 -14.03 -7.58 -12.94
C ASN A 103 -14.27 -8.16 -11.54
N LEU A 104 -14.34 -7.32 -10.51
CA LEU A 104 -14.56 -7.76 -9.14
C LEU A 104 -15.16 -6.63 -8.30
N PRO A 105 -16.45 -6.68 -7.95
CA PRO A 105 -17.00 -5.81 -6.92
C PRO A 105 -16.50 -6.28 -5.55
N ILE A 106 -15.76 -5.43 -4.86
CA ILE A 106 -15.25 -5.70 -3.51
C ILE A 106 -16.08 -4.87 -2.52
N LEU A 107 -16.77 -5.55 -1.60
CA LEU A 107 -17.39 -4.94 -0.44
C LEU A 107 -16.48 -5.14 0.76
N LEU A 108 -15.95 -4.04 1.29
CA LEU A 108 -15.11 -4.02 2.47
C LEU A 108 -15.90 -3.39 3.62
N LYS A 109 -16.34 -4.24 4.56
CA LYS A 109 -17.11 -3.80 5.72
C LYS A 109 -16.18 -3.68 6.92
N ILE A 110 -15.99 -2.47 7.42
CA ILE A 110 -15.13 -2.19 8.57
C ILE A 110 -16.02 -1.82 9.74
N LYS A 111 -15.97 -2.63 10.80
CA LYS A 111 -16.75 -2.41 12.03
C LYS A 111 -15.85 -2.59 13.24
N LYS A 112 -16.04 -1.74 14.24
CA LYS A 112 -15.43 -1.93 15.56
C LYS A 112 -16.22 -2.99 16.33
N GLU A 113 -15.68 -4.19 16.48
CA GLU A 113 -16.24 -5.21 17.38
C GLU A 113 -15.71 -4.95 18.81
N ASN A 114 -16.61 -4.66 19.76
CA ASN A 114 -16.26 -4.61 21.18
C ASN A 114 -16.24 -6.04 21.73
N THR A 115 -15.23 -6.84 21.37
CA THR A 115 -14.98 -8.10 22.08
C THR A 115 -14.33 -7.79 23.43
N LYS A 116 -14.90 -8.31 24.52
CA LYS A 116 -14.28 -8.34 25.86
C LYS A 116 -13.07 -9.29 25.90
N SER A 117 -12.18 -9.21 24.92
CA SER A 117 -10.92 -9.96 24.86
C SER A 117 -9.75 -8.98 24.90
N LEU A 118 -8.70 -9.37 25.64
CA LEU A 118 -7.55 -8.54 26.01
C LEU A 118 -6.71 -8.02 24.82
N HIS A 119 -7.04 -8.38 23.58
CA HIS A 119 -6.49 -7.83 22.35
C HIS A 119 -7.61 -7.50 21.36
N PRO A 120 -7.77 -6.23 20.95
CA PRO A 120 -8.73 -5.84 19.91
C PRO A 120 -8.14 -6.20 18.55
N GLU A 121 -8.51 -7.36 18.02
CA GLU A 121 -8.18 -7.75 16.65
C GLU A 121 -9.21 -7.17 15.69
N ASN A 122 -8.80 -6.27 14.80
CA ASN A 122 -9.66 -5.76 13.72
C ASN A 122 -10.00 -6.90 12.75
N LYS A 123 -11.22 -7.45 12.82
CA LYS A 123 -11.69 -8.46 11.86
C LYS A 123 -12.12 -7.82 10.54
N VAL A 124 -11.30 -7.97 9.50
CA VAL A 124 -11.68 -7.67 8.11
C VAL A 124 -12.40 -8.88 7.52
N ARG A 125 -13.70 -8.76 7.25
CA ARG A 125 -14.49 -9.83 6.63
C ARG A 125 -14.70 -9.54 5.14
N TYR A 126 -14.06 -10.35 4.30
CA TYR A 126 -14.26 -10.33 2.85
C TYR A 126 -15.51 -11.13 2.49
N SER A 127 -16.36 -10.62 1.60
CA SER A 127 -17.45 -11.39 1.03
C SER A 127 -17.59 -11.04 -0.44
N PRO A 128 -17.55 -12.03 -1.35
CA PRO A 128 -17.88 -11.79 -2.74
C PRO A 128 -19.33 -11.33 -2.81
N MET A 129 -19.55 -10.14 -3.38
CA MET A 129 -20.89 -9.59 -3.55
C MET A 129 -21.61 -10.42 -4.62
N ARG A 130 -22.38 -11.45 -4.22
CA ARG A 130 -23.36 -12.06 -5.12
C ARG A 130 -24.53 -11.08 -5.22
N LYS A 131 -24.86 -10.70 -6.47
CA LYS A 131 -25.95 -9.78 -6.84
C LYS A 131 -27.16 -9.95 -5.92
N PHE A 132 -27.47 -8.92 -5.13
CA PHE A 132 -28.83 -8.69 -4.64
C PHE A 132 -29.48 -7.78 -5.68
N LEU A 133 -30.19 -8.40 -6.62
CA LEU A 133 -31.30 -7.80 -7.35
C LEU A 133 -32.57 -8.08 -6.54
#